data_AF-A0A451BSF7-F1
#
_entry.id   AF-A0A451BSF7-F1
#
_cell.length_a   1.000
_cell.length_b   1.000
_cell.length_c   1.000
_cell.angle_alpha   90.00
_cell.angle_beta   90.00
_cell.angle_gamma   90.00
#
_symmetry.space_group_name_H-M   'P 1'
#
loop_
_entity.id
_entity.type
_entity.pdbx_description
1 polymer ?
#
loop_
_entity_poly.entity_id
_entity_poly.type
_entity_poly.pdbx_seq_one_letter_code
_entity_poly.pdbx_strand_id
1 'polypeptide(L)'
;MKRTVYQDTATIPSYSSTKEKASGPGSISRTKRWWNEERHRFDVWMSEKTFSELDDGDYPKKQEVLAFTSAVPILSLEPAVLDIAETYRQNYLMP
;
A
#
# COMPACT_ATOMS: atom_id res chain seq x y z
N MET A 1 20.60 7.97 -8.54
CA MET A 1 19.19 7.55 -8.68
C MET A 1 18.75 6.90 -7.39
N LYS A 2 17.59 7.29 -6.84
CA LYS A 2 16.99 6.58 -5.70
C LYS A 2 16.39 5.28 -6.19
N ARG A 3 16.28 4.28 -5.31
CA ARG A 3 15.60 3.02 -5.65
C ARG A 3 14.09 3.24 -5.58
N THR A 4 13.34 2.63 -6.47
CA THR A 4 11.89 2.74 -6.50
C THR A 4 11.25 1.64 -5.66
N VAL A 5 10.25 2.00 -4.86
CA VAL A 5 9.44 1.03 -4.10
C VAL A 5 7.97 1.25 -4.41
N TYR A 6 7.26 0.13 -4.59
CA TYR A 6 5.83 0.11 -4.75
C TYR A 6 5.18 -0.30 -3.43
N GLN A 7 4.22 0.49 -2.95
CA GLN A 7 3.54 0.28 -1.68
C GLN A 7 2.14 -0.27 -1.93
N ASP A 8 1.76 -1.22 -1.08
CA ASP A 8 0.44 -1.85 -1.09
C ASP A 8 -0.32 -1.46 0.19
N THR A 9 -1.64 -1.67 0.23
CA THR A 9 -2.52 -1.24 1.32
C THR A 9 -2.03 -1.77 2.68
N ALA A 10 -1.52 -3.00 2.71
CA ALA A 10 -0.99 -3.65 3.91
C ALA A 10 0.31 -3.01 4.46
N THR A 11 1.03 -2.21 3.67
CA THR A 11 2.28 -1.55 4.08
C THR A 11 2.09 -0.10 4.49
N ILE A 12 0.84 0.35 4.62
CA ILE A 12 0.50 1.70 5.07
C ILE A 12 0.19 1.63 6.58
N PRO A 13 0.98 2.32 7.43
CA PRO A 13 1.00 2.08 8.87
C PRO A 13 -0.34 2.35 9.54
N SER A 14 -1.21 3.09 8.86
CA SER A 14 -2.41 3.67 9.42
C SER A 14 -3.69 2.87 9.13
N TYR A 15 -3.63 1.80 8.31
CA TYR A 15 -4.73 0.81 8.21
C TYR A 15 -4.89 0.01 9.51
N SER A 16 -3.89 0.05 10.38
CA SER A 16 -3.91 -0.64 11.67
C SER A 16 -4.41 0.27 12.80
N SER A 17 -5.67 0.67 12.74
CA SER A 17 -6.36 1.10 13.94
C SER A 17 -6.39 -0.06 14.95
N THR A 18 -5.64 0.10 16.03
CA THR A 18 -5.82 -0.53 17.36
C THR A 18 -5.73 -2.05 17.51
N LYS A 19 -5.59 -2.87 16.46
CA LYS A 19 -5.42 -4.33 16.61
C LYS A 19 -4.30 -4.87 15.72
N GLU A 20 -3.26 -5.46 16.32
CA GLU A 20 -2.18 -6.24 15.67
C GLU A 20 -2.65 -7.51 14.92
N LYS A 21 -3.96 -7.71 14.75
CA LYS A 21 -4.51 -9.05 14.46
C LYS A 21 -4.42 -9.49 13.00
N ALA A 22 -4.11 -8.62 12.04
CA ALA A 22 -4.05 -9.00 10.62
C ALA A 22 -2.62 -9.23 10.09
N SER A 23 -1.60 -8.57 10.64
CA SER A 23 -0.25 -8.53 10.05
C SER A 23 0.84 -9.10 10.95
N GLY A 24 0.49 -9.65 12.11
CA GLY A 24 1.44 -10.18 13.10
C GLY A 24 2.02 -9.12 14.06
N PRO A 25 2.66 -9.56 15.16
CA PRO A 25 3.19 -8.67 16.19
C PRO A 25 4.25 -7.71 15.64
N GLY A 26 4.18 -6.43 16.00
CA GLY A 26 5.17 -5.42 15.64
C GLY A 26 5.12 -4.91 14.19
N SER A 27 4.15 -5.32 13.38
CA SER A 27 4.01 -4.82 12.00
C SER A 27 3.73 -3.31 11.96
N ILE A 28 2.94 -2.79 12.90
CA ILE A 28 2.64 -1.36 13.01
C ILE A 28 3.92 -0.54 13.26
N SER A 29 4.73 -0.96 14.24
CA SER A 29 5.95 -0.24 14.61
C SER A 29 7.01 -0.30 13.51
N ARG A 30 7.14 -1.45 12.83
CA ARG A 30 8.03 -1.61 11.68
C ARG A 30 7.64 -0.71 10.52
N THR A 31 6.35 -0.67 10.19
CA THR A 31 5.86 0.16 9.11
C THR A 31 6.01 1.65 9.46
N LYS A 32 5.65 2.08 10.67
CA LYS A 32 5.90 3.46 11.11
C LYS A 32 7.37 3.85 11.04
N ARG A 33 8.27 2.97 11.51
CA ARG A 33 9.71 3.18 11.44
C ARG A 33 10.17 3.35 10.00
N TRP A 34 9.73 2.49 9.08
CA TRP A 34 10.08 2.59 7.67
C TRP A 34 9.63 3.92 7.05
N TRP A 35 8.39 4.36 7.33
CA TRP A 35 7.87 5.63 6.80
C TRP A 35 8.59 6.85 7.37
N ASN A 36 9.07 6.80 8.61
CA ASN A 36 9.81 7.89 9.24
C ASN A 36 11.29 7.92 8.84
N GLU A 37 11.95 6.76 8.85
CA GLU A 37 13.40 6.64 8.77
C GLU A 37 13.90 6.25 7.37
N GLU A 38 13.10 5.52 6.58
CA GLU A 38 13.60 4.90 5.34
C GLU A 38 12.94 5.48 4.08
N ARG A 39 11.69 5.95 4.15
CA ARG A 39 10.94 6.52 3.00
C ARG A 39 11.78 7.46 2.15
N HIS A 40 12.52 8.38 2.77
CA HIS A 40 13.22 9.45 2.07
C HIS A 40 14.35 8.94 1.16
N ARG A 41 14.76 7.68 1.33
CA ARG A 41 15.80 7.01 0.54
C ARG A 41 15.25 6.40 -0.75
N PHE A 42 13.93 6.34 -0.91
CA PHE A 42 13.25 5.70 -2.03
C PHE A 42 12.31 6.65 -2.76
N ASP A 43 12.06 6.36 -4.03
CA ASP A 43 10.93 6.93 -4.76
C ASP A 43 9.73 6.02 -4.52
N VAL A 44 8.73 6.54 -3.80
CA VAL A 44 7.60 5.76 -3.29
C VAL A 44 6.40 5.97 -4.19
N TRP A 45 5.81 4.87 -4.67
CA TRP A 45 4.64 4.88 -5.53
C TRP A 45 3.56 3.95 -4.99
N MET A 46 2.32 4.21 -5.36
CA MET A 46 1.17 3.36 -5.04
C MET A 46 0.24 3.23 -6.25
N SER A 47 -0.63 2.22 -6.29
CA SER A 47 -1.70 2.18 -7.29
C SER A 47 -2.92 2.96 -6.85
N GLU A 48 -3.78 3.27 -7.83
CA GLU A 48 -5.13 3.75 -7.59
C GLU A 48 -5.94 2.73 -6.77
N LYS A 49 -5.79 1.43 -7.04
CA LYS A 49 -6.45 0.37 -6.28
C LYS A 49 -6.10 0.42 -4.79
N THR A 50 -4.83 0.65 -4.46
CA THR A 50 -4.38 0.85 -3.08
C THR A 50 -5.04 2.07 -2.43
N PHE A 51 -5.23 3.17 -3.16
CA PHE A 51 -5.97 4.32 -2.65
C PHE A 51 -7.44 3.97 -2.38
N SER A 52 -8.10 3.31 -3.33
CA SER A 52 -9.49 2.89 -3.22
C SER A 52 -9.71 1.96 -2.03
N GLU A 53 -8.82 1.00 -1.77
CA GLU A 53 -8.92 0.11 -0.60
C GLU A 53 -8.83 0.88 0.73
N LEU A 54 -8.02 1.93 0.80
CA LEU A 54 -7.95 2.80 1.98
C LEU A 54 -9.19 3.67 2.16
N ASP A 55 -9.80 4.11 1.05
CA ASP A 55 -11.03 4.90 1.09
C ASP A 55 -12.24 4.01 1.39
N ASP A 56 -12.31 2.80 0.86
CA ASP A 56 -13.42 1.88 1.12
C ASP A 56 -13.38 1.30 2.54
N GLY A 57 -12.20 1.28 3.18
CA GLY A 57 -12.03 0.76 4.53
C GLY A 57 -12.73 1.61 5.62
N ASP A 58 -13.35 0.94 6.60
CA ASP A 58 -13.91 1.58 7.80
C ASP A 58 -12.96 1.42 9.00
N TYR A 59 -12.31 2.52 9.40
CA TYR A 59 -11.37 2.52 10.51
C TYR A 59 -11.24 3.91 11.18
N PRO A 60 -11.03 3.97 12.51
CA PRO A 60 -11.02 5.20 13.32
C PRO A 60 -10.14 6.36 12.83
N LYS A 61 -9.11 6.09 12.01
CA LYS A 61 -8.14 7.10 11.55
C LYS A 61 -8.21 7.39 10.06
N LYS A 62 -9.22 6.89 9.33
CA LYS A 62 -9.36 7.00 7.86
C LYS A 62 -8.93 8.34 7.28
N GLN A 63 -9.45 9.44 7.81
CA GLN A 63 -9.14 10.79 7.32
C GLN A 63 -7.65 11.15 7.46
N GLU A 64 -7.00 10.79 8.57
CA GLU A 64 -5.54 11.00 8.73
C GLU A 64 -4.75 10.18 7.70
N VAL A 65 -5.25 9.01 7.34
CA VAL A 65 -4.59 8.09 6.40
C VAL A 65 -4.70 8.57 4.98
N LEU A 66 -5.90 8.95 4.55
CA LEU A 66 -6.13 9.50 3.22
C LEU A 66 -5.33 10.77 2.99
N ALA A 67 -5.25 11.65 4.00
CA ALA A 67 -4.41 12.85 3.94
C ALA A 67 -2.91 12.53 3.89
N PHE A 68 -2.47 11.46 4.54
CA PHE A 68 -1.08 11.00 4.47
C PHE A 68 -0.75 10.40 3.11
N THR A 69 -1.64 9.58 2.57
CA THR A 69 -1.41 8.86 1.30
C THR A 69 -1.66 9.71 0.07
N SER A 70 -2.43 10.81 0.18
CA SER A 70 -2.59 11.77 -0.93
C SER A 70 -1.28 12.45 -1.36
N ALA A 71 -0.24 12.42 -0.53
CA ALA A 71 1.09 12.92 -0.86
C ALA A 71 1.96 11.89 -1.60
N VAL A 72 1.48 10.67 -1.81
CA VAL A 72 2.19 9.61 -2.54
C VAL A 72 1.70 9.61 -3.99
N PRO A 73 2.61 9.66 -4.98
CA PRO A 73 2.22 9.65 -6.38
C PRO A 73 1.62 8.29 -6.76
N ILE A 74 0.53 8.35 -7.53
CA ILE A 74 -0.11 7.18 -8.12
C ILE A 74 0.66 6.78 -9.38
N LEU A 75 1.07 5.52 -9.44
CA LEU A 75 1.63 4.92 -10.63
C LEU A 75 0.50 4.57 -11.60
N SER A 76 0.56 5.13 -12.81
CA SER A 76 -0.40 4.84 -13.87
C SER A 76 -0.41 3.35 -14.20
N LEU A 77 -1.62 2.80 -14.34
CA LEU A 77 -1.81 1.41 -14.69
C LEU A 77 -1.62 1.21 -16.19
N GLU A 78 -0.61 0.42 -16.55
CA GLU A 78 -0.37 0.04 -17.94
C GLU A 78 -1.32 -1.10 -18.36
N PRO A 79 -2.06 -0.99 -19.47
CA PRO A 79 -3.00 -2.03 -19.92
C PRO A 79 -2.38 -3.42 -20.04
N ALA A 80 -1.11 -3.53 -20.45
CA ALA A 80 -0.41 -4.81 -20.54
C ALA A 80 -0.29 -5.54 -19.18
N VAL A 81 -0.29 -4.80 -18.07
CA VAL A 81 -0.28 -5.39 -16.71
C VAL A 81 -1.63 -6.04 -16.41
N LEU A 82 -2.73 -5.47 -16.90
CA LEU A 82 -4.07 -6.06 -16.76
C LEU A 82 -4.18 -7.39 -17.52
N ASP A 83 -3.63 -7.46 -18.73
CA ASP A 83 -3.62 -8.69 -19.53
C ASP A 83 -2.85 -9.82 -18.82
N ILE A 84 -1.72 -9.46 -18.20
CA ILE A 84 -0.93 -10.41 -17.40
C ILE A 84 -1.73 -10.85 -16.17
N ALA A 85 -2.31 -9.92 -15.41
CA ALA A 85 -3.09 -10.24 -14.22
C ALA A 85 -4.28 -11.15 -14.54
N GLU A 86 -4.97 -10.88 -15.65
CA GLU A 86 -6.08 -11.70 -16.13
C GLU A 86 -5.61 -13.11 -16.55
N THR A 87 -4.44 -13.21 -17.20
CA THR A 87 -3.82 -14.50 -17.51
C THR A 87 -3.56 -15.32 -16.24
N TYR A 88 -3.01 -14.68 -15.19
CA TYR A 88 -2.79 -15.33 -13.90
C TYR A 88 -4.11 -15.82 -13.28
N ARG A 89 -5.16 -15.01 -13.35
CA ARG A 89 -6.49 -15.33 -12.82
C ARG A 89 -7.13 -16.51 -13.56
N GLN A 90 -7.13 -16.49 -14.89
CA GLN A 90 -7.75 -17.52 -15.73
C GLN A 90 -7.07 -18.88 -15.62
N ASN A 91 -5.75 -18.86 -15.44
CA ASN A 91 -4.95 -20.08 -15.33
C ASN A 91 -4.73 -20.52 -13.87
N TYR A 92 -5.37 -19.87 -12.89
CA TYR A 92 -5.22 -20.17 -11.46
C TYR A 92 -3.74 -20.23 -11.02
N LEU A 93 -2.92 -19.29 -11.52
CA LEU A 93 -1.48 -19.24 -11.27
C LEU A 93 -1.11 -18.48 -9.99
N MET A 94 -2.08 -17.83 -9.35
CA MET A 94 -1.90 -17.31 -8.00
C MET A 94 -2.07 -18.45 -6.99
N PRO A 95 -1.09 -18.65 -6.08
CA PRO A 95 -1.16 -19.67 -5.02
C PRO A 95 -2.24 -19.39 -3.96
#